data_AF-A0A640VWA4-F1
#
_entry.id   AF-A0A640VWA4-F1
#
_cell.length_a   1.000
_cell.length_b   1.000
_cell.length_c   1.000
_cell.angle_alpha   90.00
_cell.angle_beta   90.00
_cell.angle_gamma   90.00
#
_symmetry.space_group_name_H-M   'P 1'
#
loop_
_entity.id
_entity.type
_entity.pdbx_description
1 polymer ?
#
loop_
_entity_poly.entity_id
_entity_poly.type
_entity_poly.pdbx_seq_one_letter_code
_entity_poly.pdbx_strand_id
1 'polypeptide(L)' 'MREECLNEHLFPSLRHACRMIAAWRPDYNHHRPHSSLDGLTPWEYHQRSREDQTLNRAN' A
#
# COMPACT_ATOMS: atom_id res chain seq x y z
N MET A 1 28.39 4.39 5.92
CA MET A 1 27.87 3.18 6.59
C MET A 1 26.48 3.45 7.14
N ARG A 2 25.44 2.95 6.46
CA ARG A 2 24.08 2.78 6.99
C ARG A 2 23.47 1.51 6.41
N GLU A 3 24.19 0.41 6.52
CA GLU A 3 23.67 -0.93 6.21
C GLU A 3 23.45 -1.76 7.49
N GLU A 4 23.97 -1.30 8.63
CA GLU A 4 24.00 -2.05 9.89
C GLU A 4 22.79 -1.77 10.81
N CYS A 5 21.61 -1.61 10.23
CA CYS A 5 20.35 -1.70 10.99
C CYS A 5 19.27 -2.47 10.24
N LEU A 6 19.65 -3.44 9.40
CA LEU A 6 18.71 -4.50 9.01
C LEU A 6 18.80 -5.60 10.06
N ASN A 7 17.76 -5.70 10.89
CA ASN A 7 17.58 -6.76 11.87
C ASN A 7 17.71 -8.12 11.17
N GLU A 8 18.81 -8.82 11.42
CA GLU A 8 19.26 -10.05 10.73
C GLU A 8 18.27 -11.24 10.85
N HIS A 9 17.21 -11.09 11.65
CA HIS A 9 16.28 -12.16 12.00
C HIS A 9 14.95 -12.18 11.23
N LEU A 10 14.68 -11.19 10.36
CA LEU A 10 13.39 -11.12 9.64
C LEU A 10 13.51 -11.17 8.12
N PHE A 11 14.58 -10.59 7.55
CA PHE A 11 14.78 -10.62 6.10
C PHE A 11 16.26 -10.77 5.75
N PRO A 12 16.62 -11.72 4.87
CA PRO A 12 18.02 -12.03 4.54
C PRO A 12 18.71 -10.94 3.70
N SER A 13 17.99 -9.95 3.18
CA SER A 13 18.54 -8.74 2.54
C SER A 13 17.45 -7.72 2.25
N LEU A 14 17.82 -6.45 2.08
CA LEU A 14 16.91 -5.39 1.61
C LEU A 14 16.24 -5.76 0.27
N ARG A 15 16.99 -6.34 -0.66
CA ARG A 15 16.47 -6.82 -1.95
C ARG A 15 15.42 -7.92 -1.79
N HIS A 16 15.57 -8.78 -0.77
CA HIS A 16 14.57 -9.80 -0.48
C HIS A 16 13.30 -9.18 0.13
N ALA A 17 13.45 -8.27 1.10
CA ALA A 17 12.33 -7.54 1.68
C ALA A 17 11.53 -6.75 0.63
N CYS A 18 12.22 -6.00 -0.26
CA CYS A 18 11.57 -5.26 -1.34
C CYS A 18 10.77 -6.18 -2.29
N ARG A 19 11.29 -7.36 -2.62
CA ARG A 19 10.59 -8.32 -3.47
C ARG A 19 9.34 -8.88 -2.78
N MET A 20 9.45 -9.23 -1.50
CA MET A 20 8.29 -9.68 -0.73
C MET A 20 7.22 -8.59 -0.67
N ILE A 21 7.59 -7.36 -0.28
CA ILE A 21 6.64 -6.24 -0.20
C ILE A 21 6.00 -5.99 -1.57
N ALA A 22 6.77 -6.01 -2.65
CA ALA A 22 6.24 -5.83 -4.00
C ALA A 22 5.25 -6.92 -4.41
N ALA A 23 5.48 -8.17 -4.01
CA ALA A 23 4.56 -9.27 -4.27
C ALA A 23 3.25 -9.15 -3.45
N TRP A 24 3.32 -8.64 -2.22
CA TRP A 24 2.16 -8.45 -1.35
C TRP A 24 1.35 -7.19 -1.68
N ARG A 25 1.96 -6.17 -2.29
CA ARG A 25 1.33 -4.87 -2.56
C ARG A 25 0.04 -4.94 -3.38
N PRO A 26 -0.06 -5.74 -4.47
CA PRO A 26 -1.28 -5.85 -5.25
C PRO A 26 -2.43 -6.44 -4.43
N ASP A 27 -2.17 -7.52 -3.68
CA ASP A 27 -3.19 -8.19 -2.89
C ASP A 27 -3.73 -7.29 -1.78
N TYR A 28 -2.84 -6.64 -1.03
CA TYR A 28 -3.23 -5.69 0.00
C TYR A 28 -4.07 -4.54 -0.55
N ASN A 29 -3.67 -3.98 -1.69
CA ASN A 29 -4.34 -2.81 -2.26
C ASN A 29 -5.71 -3.14 -2.86
N HIS A 30 -5.94 -4.35 -3.38
CA HIS A 30 -7.15 -4.69 -4.14
C HIS A 30 -8.12 -5.63 -3.42
N HIS A 31 -7.63 -6.46 -2.49
CA HIS A 31 -8.47 -7.51 -1.89
C HIS A 31 -8.70 -7.31 -0.39
N ARG A 32 -8.02 -6.35 0.24
CA ARG A 32 -8.10 -6.18 1.70
C ARG A 32 -8.93 -4.96 2.07
N PRO A 33 -10.21 -5.14 2.45
CA PRO A 33 -11.01 -4.05 2.97
C PRO A 33 -10.50 -3.60 4.34
N HIS A 34 -10.54 -2.29 4.60
CA HIS A 34 -10.09 -1.70 5.85
C HIS A 34 -11.23 -0.96 6.54
N SER A 35 -11.47 -1.26 7.82
CA SER A 35 -12.50 -0.60 8.63
C SER A 35 -12.29 0.91 8.78
N SER A 36 -11.04 1.39 8.74
CA SER A 36 -10.71 2.82 8.73
C SER A 36 -11.03 3.52 7.40
N LEU A 37 -11.26 2.76 6.33
CA LEU A 37 -11.67 3.25 5.01
C LEU A 37 -13.14 2.92 4.75
N ASP A 38 -13.97 2.86 5.78
CA ASP A 38 -15.38 2.45 5.70
C ASP A 38 -15.60 1.05 5.10
N GLY A 39 -14.62 0.16 5.27
CA GLY A 39 -14.65 -1.19 4.68
C GLY A 39 -14.21 -1.24 3.22
N LEU A 40 -13.70 -0.16 2.66
CA LEU A 40 -13.13 -0.13 1.31
C LEU A 40 -11.70 -0.67 1.29
N THR A 41 -11.31 -1.25 0.16
CA THR A 41 -9.91 -1.50 -0.15
C THR A 41 -9.16 -0.19 -0.40
N PRO A 42 -7.82 -0.15 -0.22
CA PRO A 42 -7.04 1.03 -0.54
C PRO A 42 -7.24 1.52 -1.98
N TRP A 43 -7.44 0.60 -2.93
CA TRP A 43 -7.72 0.95 -4.32
C TRP A 43 -9.08 1.62 -4.49
N GLU A 44 -10.15 1.05 -3.91
CA GLU A 44 -11.49 1.63 -3.99
C GLU A 44 -11.55 3.01 -3.33
N TYR A 45 -10.91 3.16 -2.17
CA TYR A 45 -10.79 4.45 -1.51
C TYR A 45 -10.07 5.49 -2.39
N HIS A 46 -8.98 5.09 -3.04
CA HIS A 46 -8.25 5.97 -3.96
C HIS A 46 -9.13 6.40 -5.14
N GLN A 47 -9.89 5.49 -5.73
CA GLN A 47 -10.78 5.81 -6.85
C GLN A 47 -11.88 6.78 -6.43
N ARG A 48 -12.54 6.52 -5.30
CA ARG A 48 -13.55 7.43 -4.74
C ARG A 48 -12.99 8.83 -4.50
N SER A 49 -11.80 8.92 -3.90
CA SER A 49 -11.13 10.21 -3.68
C SER A 49 -10.82 10.94 -4.99
N ARG A 50 -10.46 10.21 -6.06
CA ARG A 50 -10.23 10.81 -7.39
C ARG A 50 -11.51 11.33 -8.00
N GLU A 51 -12.60 10.57 -7.92
CA GLU A 51 -13.91 10.96 -8.41
C GLU A 51 -14.40 12.23 -7.71
N ASP A 52 -14.31 12.28 -6.38
CA ASP A 52 -14.65 13.46 -5.59
C ASP A 52 -13.83 14.71 -6.01
N GLN A 53 -12.53 14.54 -6.26
CA GLN A 53 -11.68 15.61 -6.77
C GLN A 53 -12.09 16.08 -8.18
N THR A 54 -12.47 15.14 -9.06
CA THR A 54 -12.92 15.50 -10.41
C THR A 54 -14.25 16.23 -10.41
N LEU A 55 -15.19 15.82 -9.56
CA LEU A 55 -16.50 16.47 -9.39
C LEU A 55 -16.37 17.87 -8.79
N ASN A 56 -15.47 18.05 -7.84
CA ASN A 56 -15.18 19.38 -7.25
C ASN A 56 -14.56 20.34 -8.29
N ARG A 57 -13.72 19.83 -9.19
CA ARG A 57 -13.11 20.65 -10.25
C ARG A 57 -14.07 21.05 -11.38
N ALA A 58 -15.17 20.31 -11.56
CA ALA A 58 -16.15 20.55 -12.61
C ALA A 58 -17.29 21.50 -12.21
N ASN A 59 -17.42 21.82 -10.91
CA ASN A 59 -18.31 22.87 -10.40
C ASN A 59 -17.56 24.20 -10.26
#